data_AF-J1H7A7-F1
#
_entry.id   AF-J1H7A7-F1
#
_cell.length_a   1.000
_cell.length_b   1.000
_cell.length_c   1.000
_cell.angle_alpha   90.00
_cell.angle_beta   90.00
_cell.angle_gamma   90.00
#
_symmetry.space_group_name_H-M   'P 1'
#
loop_
_entity.id
_entity.type
_entity.pdbx_description
1 polymer ?
#
loop_
_entity_poly.entity_id
_entity_poly.type
_entity_poly.pdbx_seq_one_letter_code
_entity_poly.pdbx_strand_id
1 'polypeptide(L)' 'MDYMSWGEEYLEEARALKARVDCLRKQLKNATPNEAKELNERITLMYSMYLDCRETGRLLQSFAKERGARHEKETLIS' A
#
# COMPACT_ATOMS: atom_id res chain seq x y z
N MET A 1 -0.63 -17.83 -10.64
CA MET A 1 -0.42 -16.72 -9.69
C MET A 1 -1.63 -15.82 -9.75
N ASP A 2 -2.29 -15.60 -8.62
CA ASP A 2 -3.44 -14.70 -8.53
C ASP A 2 -2.95 -13.29 -8.16
N TYR A 3 -2.52 -12.54 -9.17
CA TYR A 3 -2.02 -11.19 -8.97
C TYR A 3 -3.12 -10.20 -8.54
N MET A 4 -4.41 -10.52 -8.78
CA MET A 4 -5.51 -9.69 -8.28
C MET A 4 -5.65 -9.85 -6.76
N SER A 5 -5.72 -11.09 -6.26
CA SER A 5 -5.79 -11.36 -4.83
C SER A 5 -4.61 -10.78 -4.08
N TRP A 6 -3.38 -11.06 -4.55
CA TRP A 6 -2.17 -10.52 -3.93
C TRP A 6 -2.14 -8.98 -3.95
N GLY A 7 -2.59 -8.39 -5.06
CA GLY A 7 -2.71 -6.94 -5.16
C GLY A 7 -3.65 -6.34 -4.11
N GLU A 8 -4.77 -7.00 -3.83
CA GLU A 8 -5.71 -6.58 -2.79
C GLU A 8 -5.13 -6.71 -1.39
N GLU A 9 -4.43 -7.82 -1.09
CA GLU A 9 -3.76 -8.03 0.20
C GLU A 9 -2.75 -6.90 0.51
N TYR A 10 -1.92 -6.52 -0.48
CA TYR A 10 -1.01 -5.37 -0.34
C TYR A 10 -1.75 -4.05 -0.12
N LEU A 11 -2.88 -3.83 -0.79
CA LEU A 11 -3.68 -2.62 -0.61
C LEU A 11 -4.37 -2.58 0.76
N GLU A 12 -4.75 -3.73 1.30
CA GLU A 12 -5.29 -3.84 2.66
C GLU A 12 -4.25 -3.46 3.71
N GLU A 13 -3.03 -4.01 3.59
CA GLU A 13 -1.93 -3.65 4.47
C GLU A 13 -1.58 -2.16 4.35
N ALA A 14 -1.57 -1.61 3.14
CA ALA A 14 -1.37 -0.18 2.91
C ALA A 14 -2.42 0.68 3.64
N ARG A 15 -3.70 0.27 3.64
CA ARG A 15 -4.77 0.96 4.38
C ARG A 15 -4.52 0.94 5.89
N ALA A 16 -4.12 -0.21 6.44
CA ALA A 16 -3.81 -0.36 7.86
C ALA A 16 -2.62 0.50 8.28
N LEU A 17 -1.52 0.46 7.51
CA LEU A 17 -0.32 1.27 7.74
C LEU A 17 -0.65 2.77 7.70
N LYS A 18 -1.44 3.21 6.71
CA LYS A 18 -1.86 4.61 6.61
C LYS A 18 -2.71 5.04 7.81
N ALA A 19 -3.67 4.22 8.25
CA ALA A 19 -4.48 4.52 9.42
C ALA A 19 -3.62 4.67 10.68
N ARG A 20 -2.59 3.81 10.84
CA ARG A 20 -1.66 3.90 11.96
C ARG A 20 -0.79 5.16 11.89
N VAL A 21 -0.26 5.51 10.72
CA VAL A 21 0.50 6.76 10.50
C VAL A 21 -0.35 7.97 10.85
N ASP A 22 -1.62 8.00 10.42
CA ASP A 22 -2.52 9.12 10.71
C ASP A 22 -2.81 9.24 12.22
N CYS A 23 -2.88 8.12 12.95
CA CYS A 23 -2.97 8.11 14.40
C CYS A 23 -1.70 8.68 15.07
N LEU A 24 -0.52 8.25 14.63
CA LEU A 24 0.76 8.75 15.18
C LEU A 24 0.95 10.25 14.90
N ARG A 25 0.54 10.73 13.71
CA ARG A 25 0.56 12.17 13.38
C ARG A 25 -0.36 12.99 14.28
N LYS A 26 -1.48 12.42 14.75
CA LYS A 26 -2.35 13.08 15.74
C LYS A 26 -1.66 13.14 17.10
N GLN A 27 -1.01 12.06 17.54
CA GLN A 27 -0.26 12.02 18.80
C GLN A 27 0.90 13.04 18.80
N LEU A 28 1.62 13.15 17.68
CA LEU A 28 2.75 14.07 17.53
C LEU A 28 2.39 15.54 17.81
N LYS A 29 1.15 15.96 17.55
CA LYS A 29 0.71 17.36 17.78
C LYS A 29 0.80 17.79 19.25
N ASN A 30 0.73 16.83 20.17
CA ASN A 30 0.71 17.09 21.62
C ASN A 30 1.93 16.52 22.33
N ALA A 31 2.93 16.03 21.58
CA ALA A 31 4.08 15.33 22.12
C ALA A 31 5.14 16.32 22.67
N THR A 32 5.84 15.92 23.73
CA THR A 32 7.06 16.59 24.17
C THR A 32 8.16 16.46 23.12
N PRO A 33 9.22 17.29 23.15
CA PRO A 33 10.30 17.21 22.16
C PRO A 33 10.96 15.82 22.04
N ASN A 34 11.10 15.09 23.15
CA ASN A 34 11.70 13.76 23.14
C ASN A 34 10.77 12.72 22.51
N GLU A 35 9.49 12.73 22.89
CA GLU A 35 8.45 11.86 22.29
C GLU A 35 8.25 12.19 20.80
N ALA A 36 8.36 13.46 20.42
CA ALA A 36 8.21 13.90 19.04
C ALA A 36 9.28 13.31 18.12
N LYS A 37 10.51 13.13 18.62
CA LYS A 37 11.59 12.46 17.87
C LYS A 37 11.23 11.01 17.56
N GLU A 38 10.88 10.24 18.59
CA GLU A 38 10.51 8.83 18.45
C GLU A 38 9.28 8.63 17.55
N LEU A 39 8.26 9.50 17.70
CA LEU A 39 7.07 9.49 16.86
C LEU A 39 7.41 9.78 15.40
N ASN A 40 8.29 10.74 15.11
CA ASN A 40 8.70 11.06 13.75
C ASN A 40 9.47 9.92 13.08
N GLU A 41 10.36 9.25 13.80
CA GLU A 41 11.08 8.07 13.31
C GLU A 41 10.09 6.96 12.94
N ARG A 42 9.13 6.68 13.83
CA ARG A 42 8.09 5.67 13.60
C ARG A 42 7.16 6.04 12.44
N ILE A 43 6.74 7.30 12.35
CA ILE A 43 5.91 7.80 11.24
C ILE A 43 6.65 7.62 9.91
N THR A 44 7.94 7.96 9.86
CA THR A 44 8.75 7.88 8.64
C THR A 44 8.84 6.44 8.16
N LEU A 45 9.19 5.50 9.05
CA LEU A 45 9.28 4.09 8.72
C LEU A 45 7.95 3.54 8.20
N MET A 46 6.86 3.73 8.96
CA MET A 46 5.55 3.19 8.59
C MET A 46 4.98 3.84 7.33
N TYR A 47 5.29 5.11 7.08
CA TYR A 47 4.86 5.80 5.87
C TYR A 47 5.60 5.29 4.63
N SER A 48 6.89 4.94 4.75
CA SER A 48 7.63 4.26 3.67
C SER A 48 6.97 2.93 3.33
N MET A 49 6.70 2.09 4.33
CA MET A 49 6.04 0.79 4.13
C MET A 49 4.67 0.93 3.48
N TYR A 50 3.89 1.95 3.87
CA TYR A 50 2.60 2.25 3.23
C TYR A 50 2.77 2.53 1.74
N LEU A 51 3.76 3.34 1.35
CA LEU A 51 4.02 3.65 -0.04
C LEU A 51 4.41 2.39 -0.82
N ASP A 52 5.31 1.59 -0.27
CA ASP A 52 5.76 0.33 -0.88
C ASP A 52 4.57 -0.61 -1.12
N CYS A 53 3.77 -0.88 -0.08
CA CYS A 53 2.59 -1.75 -0.20
C CYS A 53 1.58 -1.21 -1.22
N ARG A 54 1.33 0.11 -1.21
CA ARG A 54 0.39 0.73 -2.13
C ARG A 54 0.83 0.59 -3.57
N GLU A 55 2.10 0.87 -3.87
CA GLU A 55 2.60 0.77 -5.24
C GLU A 55 2.71 -0.68 -5.71
N THR A 56 3.15 -1.61 -4.85
CA THR A 56 3.15 -3.04 -5.16
C THR A 56 1.74 -3.56 -5.46
N GLY A 57 0.75 -3.22 -4.63
CA GLY A 57 -0.63 -3.64 -4.84
C GLY A 57 -1.20 -3.14 -6.17
N ARG A 58 -0.98 -1.86 -6.50
CA ARG A 58 -1.38 -1.26 -7.78
C ARG A 58 -0.70 -1.91 -8.98
N LEU A 59 0.59 -2.22 -8.85
CA LEU A 59 1.38 -2.86 -9.88
C LEU A 59 0.82 -4.25 -10.19
N LEU A 60 0.56 -5.06 -9.16
CA LEU A 60 0.01 -6.42 -9.30
C LEU A 60 -1.37 -6.43 -9.97
N GLN A 61 -2.27 -5.53 -9.55
CA GLN A 61 -3.59 -5.41 -10.17
C GLN A 61 -3.51 -4.93 -11.63
N SER A 62 -2.57 -4.04 -11.95
CA SER A 62 -2.33 -3.59 -13.34
C SER A 62 -1.85 -4.76 -14.20
N PHE A 63 -0.89 -5.54 -13.72
CA PHE A 63 -0.40 -6.74 -14.41
C PHE A 63 -1.49 -7.79 -14.64
N ALA A 64 -2.35 -8.04 -13.65
CA ALA A 64 -3.49 -8.94 -13.83
C ALA A 64 -4.43 -8.48 -14.94
N LYS A 65 -4.78 -7.19 -14.96
CA LYS A 65 -5.68 -6.60 -15.96
C LYS A 65 -5.10 -6.70 -17.37
N GLU A 66 -3.81 -6.39 -17.54
CA GLU A 66 -3.13 -6.50 -18.84
C GLU A 66 -3.09 -7.94 -19.36
N ARG A 67 -2.88 -8.92 -18.47
CA ARG A 67 -2.95 -10.34 -18.83
C ARG A 67 -4.35 -10.79 -19.23
N GLY A 68 -5.37 -10.38 -18.46
CA GLY A 68 -6.77 -10.68 -18.78
C GLY A 68 -7.17 -10.13 -20.15
N ALA A 69 -6.86 -8.86 -20.41
CA ALA A 69 -7.16 -8.21 -21.69
C ALA A 69 -6.44 -8.84 -22.90
N ARG A 70 -5.24 -9.39 -22.70
CA ARG A 70 -4.52 -10.11 -23.77
C ARG A 70 -5.19 -11.45 -24.07
N HIS A 71 -5.61 -12.17 -23.05
CA HIS A 71 -6.25 -13.48 -23.21
C HIS A 71 -7.64 -13.36 -23.87
N GLU A 72 -8.42 -12.34 -23.53
CA GLU A 72 -9.71 -12.05 -24.19
C GLU A 72 -9.54 -11.77 -25.69
N LYS A 73 -8.51 -10.99 -26.06
CA LYS A 73 -8.20 -10.72 -27.48
C LYS A 73 -7.79 -11.97 -28.25
N GLU A 74 -6.97 -12.84 -27.66
CA GLU A 74 -6.56 -14.11 -28.28
C GLU A 74 -7.76 -15.06 -28.50
N THR A 75 -8.72 -15.05 -27.57
CA THR A 75 -9.94 -15.87 -27.66
C THR A 75 -10.92 -15.37 -28.71
N LEU A 76 -10.95 -14.05 -28.98
CA LEU A 76 -11.83 -13.45 -30.00
C LEU A 76 -11.31 -13.59 -31.44
N ILE A 77 -10.05 -13.99 -31.63
CA ILE A 77 -9.38 -14.10 -32.93
C ILE A 77 -9.22 -15.59 -33.35
N SER A 78 -9.58 -16.54 -32.47
CA SER A 78 -9.60 -17.98 -32.75
C SER A 78 -11.02 -18.46 -33.07
#